data_AF-A0A841RLP8-F1
#
_entry.id   AF-A0A841RLP8-F1
#
_cell.length_a   1.000
_cell.length_b   1.000
_cell.length_c   1.000
_cell.angle_alpha   90.00
_cell.angle_beta   90.00
_cell.angle_gamma   90.00
#
_symmetry.space_group_name_H-M   'P 1'
#
loop_
_entity.id
_entity.type
_entity.pdbx_description
1 polymer ?
#
loop_
_entity_poly.entity_id
_entity_poly.type
_entity_poly.pdbx_seq_one_letter_code
_entity_poly.pdbx_strand_id
1 'polypeptide(L)'
;MPLPIVWETLLPNHSVEERKQTDAYFLERLIEYISIGKGALYPNVIEVFSYLKENNVSIYIASNGLTEYLKAIVNYYHLDKWVTETFSIQQIKSLNKSDLVQSIINKYGITNGAVVGDRLSDINAAKDNGLVSIGCNFDFAREDELSQAYMVIDDLSELETILPKLHT
;
A
#
# COMPACT_ATOMS: atom_id res chain seq x y z
N MET A 1 -4.91 10.87 2.57
CA MET A 1 -4.60 12.27 2.91
C MET A 1 -3.15 12.34 3.36
N PRO A 2 -2.31 13.26 2.83
CA PRO A 2 -0.92 13.43 3.25
C PRO A 2 -0.80 13.87 4.72
N LEU A 3 0.24 13.41 5.43
CA LEU A 3 0.47 13.74 6.85
C LEU A 3 0.55 15.25 7.15
N PRO A 4 1.15 16.12 6.30
CA PRO A 4 1.12 17.56 6.56
C PRO A 4 -0.30 18.13 6.71
N ILE A 5 -1.25 17.66 5.89
CA ILE A 5 -2.66 18.06 5.96
C ILE A 5 -3.31 17.51 7.24
N VAL A 6 -2.94 16.29 7.65
CA VAL A 6 -3.40 15.70 8.91
C VAL A 6 -2.96 16.57 10.09
N TRP A 7 -1.69 16.99 10.16
CA TRP A 7 -1.20 17.84 11.23
C TRP A 7 -1.77 19.26 11.19
N GLU A 8 -2.03 19.82 10.02
CA GLU A 8 -2.79 21.08 9.88
C GLU A 8 -4.20 20.97 10.48
N THR A 9 -4.85 19.83 10.27
CA THR A 9 -6.21 19.56 10.78
C THR A 9 -6.21 19.32 12.29
N LEU A 10 -5.26 18.52 12.79
CA LEU A 10 -5.19 18.15 14.21
C LEU A 10 -4.60 19.26 15.08
N LEU A 11 -3.66 20.05 14.55
CA LEU A 11 -2.93 21.10 15.26
C LEU A 11 -3.08 22.47 14.55
N PRO A 12 -4.31 22.98 14.34
CA PRO A 12 -4.58 24.14 13.49
C PRO A 12 -3.94 25.43 13.99
N ASN A 13 -3.75 25.56 15.30
CA ASN A 13 -3.19 26.76 15.95
C ASN A 13 -1.69 26.65 16.26
N HIS A 14 -1.02 25.57 15.83
CA HIS A 14 0.41 25.37 16.05
C HIS A 14 1.23 25.81 14.84
N SER A 15 2.47 26.21 15.11
CA SER A 15 3.44 26.56 14.08
C SER A 15 3.79 25.36 13.19
N VAL A 16 4.32 25.67 12.01
CA VAL A 16 4.86 24.64 11.09
C VAL A 16 5.97 23.82 11.76
N GLU A 17 6.77 24.46 12.62
CA GLU A 17 7.88 23.78 13.31
C GLU A 17 7.37 22.77 14.35
N GLU A 18 6.36 23.14 15.16
CA GLU A 18 5.73 22.22 16.11
C GLU A 18 5.07 21.02 15.41
N ARG A 19 4.43 21.24 14.26
CA ARG A 19 3.86 20.16 13.45
C ARG A 19 4.93 19.22 12.92
N LYS A 20 6.08 19.73 12.47
CA LYS A 20 7.22 18.91 12.03
C LYS A 20 7.81 18.09 13.18
N GLN A 21 7.96 18.69 14.36
CA GLN A 21 8.43 17.99 15.56
C GLN A 21 7.45 16.87 15.96
N THR A 22 6.15 17.14 15.86
CA THR A 22 5.10 16.15 16.12
C THR A 22 5.13 15.00 15.10
N ASP A 23 5.28 15.30 13.82
CA ASP A 23 5.41 14.30 12.75
C ASP A 23 6.62 13.38 12.98
N ALA A 24 7.78 13.97 13.32
CA ALA A 24 8.99 13.21 13.62
C ALA A 24 8.82 12.30 14.85
N TYR A 25 8.25 12.83 15.94
CA TYR A 25 7.97 12.06 17.14
C TYR A 25 6.95 10.94 16.90
N PHE A 26 5.90 11.21 16.11
CA PHE A 26 4.91 10.22 15.72
C PHE A 26 5.54 9.06 14.94
N LEU A 27 6.40 9.36 13.96
CA LEU A 27 7.10 8.34 13.19
C LEU A 27 8.03 7.50 14.08
N GLU A 28 8.79 8.13 14.97
CA GLU A 28 9.67 7.43 15.93
C GLU A 28 8.88 6.42 16.77
N ARG A 29 7.77 6.86 17.37
CA ARG A 29 6.90 6.00 18.18
C ARG A 29 6.26 4.89 17.36
N LEU A 30 5.83 5.18 16.14
CA LEU A 30 5.21 4.20 15.26
C LEU A 30 6.20 3.07 14.92
N ILE A 31 7.46 3.41 14.64
CA ILE A 31 8.53 2.43 14.39
C ILE A 31 8.83 1.61 15.66
N GLU A 32 8.94 2.27 16.82
CA GLU A 32 9.12 1.59 18.12
C GLU A 32 8.01 0.56 18.33
N TYR A 33 6.75 0.96 18.15
CA TYR A 33 5.59 0.08 18.31
C TYR A 33 5.61 -1.13 17.37
N ILE A 34 5.97 -0.94 16.10
CA ILE A 34 6.14 -2.07 15.17
C ILE A 34 7.21 -3.03 15.68
N SER A 35 8.37 -2.51 16.08
CA SER A 35 9.51 -3.34 16.53
C SER A 35 9.22 -4.19 17.77
N ILE A 36 8.29 -3.75 18.62
CA ILE A 36 7.83 -4.51 19.79
C ILE A 36 6.55 -5.34 19.51
N GLY A 37 6.14 -5.45 18.25
CA GLY A 37 5.02 -6.30 17.82
C GLY A 37 3.63 -5.73 18.04
N LYS A 38 3.49 -4.40 18.07
CA LYS A 38 2.18 -3.73 18.14
C LYS A 38 1.61 -3.49 16.74
N GLY A 39 1.38 -4.59 16.02
CA GLY A 39 0.69 -4.63 14.74
C GLY A 39 0.34 -6.07 14.38
N ALA A 40 -0.39 -6.28 13.29
CA ALA A 40 -0.63 -7.59 12.73
C ALA A 40 -0.66 -7.52 11.20
N LEU A 41 -0.35 -8.66 10.57
CA LEU A 41 -0.75 -8.88 9.17
C LEU A 41 -2.23 -9.26 9.15
N TYR A 42 -2.91 -8.90 8.08
CA TYR A 42 -4.24 -9.44 7.81
C TYR A 42 -4.18 -10.97 7.67
N PRO A 43 -5.29 -11.69 7.91
CA PRO A 43 -5.37 -13.11 7.64
C PRO A 43 -4.93 -13.45 6.22
N ASN A 44 -4.34 -14.64 6.05
CA ASN A 44 -3.97 -15.22 4.75
C ASN A 44 -2.87 -14.48 3.96
N VAL A 45 -2.28 -13.39 4.49
CA VAL A 45 -1.23 -12.64 3.77
C VAL A 45 -0.05 -13.53 3.39
N ILE A 46 0.42 -14.38 4.31
CA ILE A 46 1.61 -15.21 4.10
C ILE A 46 1.34 -16.32 3.10
N GLU A 47 0.18 -16.96 3.22
CA GLU A 47 -0.31 -18.01 2.34
C GLU A 47 -0.45 -17.47 0.91
N VAL A 48 -1.15 -16.36 0.74
CA VAL A 48 -1.39 -15.73 -0.56
C VAL A 48 -0.09 -15.23 -1.18
N PHE A 49 0.80 -14.60 -0.41
CA PHE A 49 2.09 -14.15 -0.94
C PHE A 49 2.96 -15.33 -1.39
N SER A 50 2.92 -16.45 -0.66
CA SER A 50 3.59 -17.69 -1.07
C SER A 50 3.01 -18.22 -2.38
N TYR A 51 1.69 -18.33 -2.47
CA TYR A 51 0.99 -18.77 -3.68
C TYR A 51 1.34 -17.90 -4.89
N LEU A 52 1.30 -16.56 -4.74
CA LEU A 52 1.64 -15.63 -5.82
C LEU A 52 3.08 -15.83 -6.30
N LYS A 53 4.03 -16.00 -5.37
CA LYS A 53 5.44 -16.25 -5.73
C LYS A 53 5.65 -17.59 -6.42
N GLU A 54 4.99 -18.65 -5.96
CA GLU A 54 5.02 -19.98 -6.58
C GLU A 54 4.45 -19.97 -8.00
N ASN A 55 3.50 -19.06 -8.28
CA ASN A 55 2.93 -18.83 -9.61
C ASN A 55 3.67 -17.75 -10.42
N ASN A 56 4.92 -17.43 -10.06
CA ASN A 56 5.78 -16.46 -10.75
C ASN A 56 5.22 -15.02 -10.82
N VAL A 57 4.40 -14.63 -9.85
CA VAL A 57 3.90 -13.26 -9.71
C VAL A 57 4.85 -12.48 -8.81
N SER A 58 5.39 -11.37 -9.34
CA SER A 58 6.16 -10.42 -8.54
C SER A 58 5.23 -9.53 -7.71
N ILE A 59 5.57 -9.37 -6.44
CA ILE A 59 4.79 -8.56 -5.49
C ILE A 59 5.54 -7.27 -5.20
N TYR A 60 4.86 -6.13 -5.31
CA TYR A 60 5.39 -4.81 -4.97
C TYR A 60 4.41 -4.12 -4.03
N ILE A 61 4.92 -3.34 -3.06
CA ILE A 61 4.08 -2.52 -2.18
C ILE A 61 4.22 -1.07 -2.59
N ALA A 62 3.14 -0.43 -3.06
CA ALA A 62 3.10 1.01 -3.32
C ALA A 62 2.29 1.70 -2.21
N SER A 63 2.94 2.32 -1.23
CA SER A 63 2.28 2.82 -0.02
C SER A 63 2.38 4.33 0.14
N ASN A 64 1.37 4.92 0.80
CA ASN A 64 1.42 6.32 1.26
C ASN A 64 2.20 6.45 2.58
N GLY A 65 2.58 5.33 3.19
CA GLY A 65 3.43 5.29 4.38
C GLY A 65 4.84 5.79 4.10
N LEU A 66 5.48 6.30 5.15
CA LEU A 66 6.84 6.84 5.09
C LEU A 66 7.88 5.72 4.90
N THR A 67 9.02 6.03 4.28
CA THR A 67 10.04 5.02 3.94
C THR A 67 10.49 4.21 5.17
N GLU A 68 10.72 4.89 6.29
CA GLU A 68 11.26 4.27 7.50
C GLU A 68 10.20 3.40 8.20
N TYR A 69 8.93 3.80 8.08
CA TYR A 69 7.78 3.02 8.54
C TYR A 69 7.62 1.73 7.72
N LEU A 70 7.69 1.81 6.39
CA LEU A 70 7.62 0.63 5.53
C LEU A 70 8.78 -0.34 5.81
N LYS A 71 10.00 0.20 5.98
CA LYS A 71 11.17 -0.59 6.34
C LYS A 71 10.99 -1.31 7.67
N ALA A 72 10.43 -0.65 8.67
CA ALA A 72 10.14 -1.28 9.96
C ALA A 72 9.17 -2.46 9.83
N ILE A 73 8.09 -2.31 9.05
CA ILE A 73 7.11 -3.38 8.79
C ILE A 73 7.77 -4.56 8.08
N VAL A 74 8.47 -4.31 6.98
CA VAL A 74 9.13 -5.36 6.18
C VAL A 74 10.09 -6.16 7.04
N ASN A 75 10.93 -5.47 7.84
CA ASN A 75 11.90 -6.12 8.71
C ASN A 75 11.25 -6.94 9.81
N TYR A 76 10.19 -6.42 10.44
CA TYR A 76 9.53 -7.09 11.55
C TYR A 76 8.77 -8.36 11.10
N TYR A 77 8.06 -8.29 9.97
CA TYR A 77 7.27 -9.41 9.46
C TYR A 77 8.03 -10.27 8.43
N HIS A 78 9.28 -9.95 8.12
CA HIS A 78 10.10 -10.62 7.11
C HIS A 78 9.41 -10.72 5.74
N LEU A 79 8.76 -9.62 5.32
CA LEU A 79 8.00 -9.59 4.07
C LEU A 79 8.89 -9.67 2.82
N ASP A 80 10.17 -9.37 2.96
CA ASP A 80 11.21 -9.46 1.92
C ASP A 80 11.41 -10.87 1.36
N LYS A 81 10.90 -11.90 2.04
CA LYS A 81 10.81 -13.27 1.50
C LYS A 81 9.92 -13.36 0.25
N TRP A 82 8.93 -12.48 0.13
CA TRP A 82 7.95 -12.49 -0.97
C TRP A 82 7.90 -11.16 -1.73
N VAL A 83 7.86 -10.04 -1.01
CA VAL A 83 7.79 -8.69 -1.57
C VAL A 83 9.12 -8.36 -2.25
N THR A 84 9.05 -8.05 -3.54
CA THR A 84 10.21 -7.73 -4.37
C THR A 84 10.80 -6.38 -3.99
N GLU A 85 9.96 -5.35 -3.83
CA GLU A 85 10.37 -4.04 -3.33
C GLU A 85 9.16 -3.26 -2.79
N THR A 86 9.42 -2.37 -1.83
CA THR A 86 8.44 -1.42 -1.29
C THR A 86 8.75 -0.01 -1.75
N PHE A 87 7.70 0.74 -2.09
CA PHE A 87 7.75 2.08 -2.61
C PHE A 87 6.92 3.02 -1.74
N SER A 88 7.55 4.09 -1.30
CA SER A 88 6.94 5.14 -0.49
C SER A 88 6.51 6.29 -1.40
N ILE A 89 5.35 6.88 -1.11
CA ILE A 89 4.88 8.09 -1.80
C ILE A 89 5.88 9.25 -1.70
N GLN A 90 6.75 9.26 -0.68
CA GLN A 90 7.82 10.26 -0.52
C GLN A 90 8.89 10.18 -1.62
N GLN A 91 8.98 9.05 -2.33
CA GLN A 91 9.93 8.87 -3.43
C GLN A 91 9.48 9.62 -4.70
N ILE A 92 8.23 10.11 -4.74
CA ILE A 92 7.65 10.79 -5.90
C ILE A 92 7.28 12.23 -5.54
N LYS A 93 7.69 13.17 -6.40
CA LYS A 93 7.46 14.61 -6.18
C LYS A 93 5.98 15.01 -6.17
N SER A 94 5.15 14.35 -6.98
CA SER A 94 3.73 14.69 -7.10
C SER A 94 2.90 14.24 -5.89
N LEU A 95 3.44 13.35 -5.06
CA LEU A 95 2.71 12.67 -3.98
C LEU A 95 1.43 11.96 -4.47
N ASN A 96 1.35 11.64 -5.76
CA ASN A 96 0.23 10.95 -6.38
C ASN A 96 0.54 9.45 -6.52
N LYS A 97 -0.41 8.61 -6.10
CA LYS A 97 -0.26 7.14 -6.15
C LYS A 97 -0.15 6.62 -7.59
N SER A 98 -0.87 7.21 -8.54
CA SER A 98 -0.82 6.84 -9.96
C SER A 98 0.60 7.02 -10.51
N ASP A 99 1.27 8.12 -10.17
CA ASP A 99 2.67 8.35 -10.56
C ASP A 99 3.64 7.39 -9.85
N LEU A 100 3.36 7.04 -8.59
CA LEU A 100 4.14 6.04 -7.87
C LEU A 100 4.04 4.66 -8.54
N VAL A 101 2.83 4.20 -8.84
CA VAL A 101 2.62 2.92 -9.55
C VAL A 101 3.26 2.97 -10.94
N GLN A 102 3.13 4.08 -11.67
CA GLN A 102 3.79 4.26 -12.96
C GLN A 102 5.31 4.13 -12.86
N SER A 103 5.92 4.68 -11.82
CA SER A 103 7.37 4.57 -11.60
C SER A 103 7.81 3.11 -11.39
N ILE A 104 7.00 2.29 -10.71
CA ILE A 104 7.27 0.86 -10.48
C ILE A 104 7.15 0.09 -11.80
N ILE A 105 6.09 0.37 -12.57
CA ILE A 105 5.87 -0.21 -13.89
C ILE A 105 7.08 0.03 -14.79
N ASN A 106 7.54 1.29 -14.87
CA ASN A 106 8.68 1.66 -15.68
C ASN A 106 9.99 1.01 -15.19
N LYS A 107 10.19 0.92 -13.86
CA LYS A 107 11.39 0.33 -13.26
C LYS A 107 11.53 -1.17 -13.57
N TYR A 108 10.43 -1.91 -13.58
CA TYR A 108 10.45 -3.37 -13.77
C TYR A 108 9.93 -3.85 -15.12
N GLY A 109 9.48 -2.94 -16.01
CA GLY A 109 8.91 -3.30 -17.31
C GLY A 109 7.62 -4.09 -17.17
N ILE A 110 6.75 -3.73 -16.22
CA ILE A 110 5.49 -4.43 -15.96
C ILE A 110 4.53 -4.18 -17.13
N THR A 111 4.05 -5.24 -17.77
CA THR A 111 3.11 -5.15 -18.90
C THR A 111 1.71 -5.63 -18.56
N ASN A 112 1.57 -6.44 -17.52
CA ASN A 112 0.30 -6.91 -16.99
C ASN A 112 0.37 -7.02 -15.47
N GLY A 113 -0.73 -6.74 -14.78
CA GLY A 113 -0.80 -6.81 -13.34
C GLY A 113 -2.08 -6.22 -12.77
N ALA A 114 -2.17 -6.25 -11.45
CA ALA A 114 -3.27 -5.66 -10.70
C ALA A 114 -2.73 -4.76 -9.58
N VAL A 115 -3.50 -3.74 -9.23
CA VAL A 115 -3.33 -3.00 -7.98
C VAL A 115 -4.42 -3.45 -7.02
N VAL A 116 -4.00 -3.88 -5.84
CA VAL A 116 -4.86 -4.39 -4.77
C VAL A 116 -4.83 -3.39 -3.62
N GLY A 117 -5.98 -2.83 -3.23
CA GLY A 117 -6.05 -1.83 -2.17
C GLY A 117 -7.47 -1.43 -1.79
N ASP A 118 -7.64 -0.79 -0.64
CA ASP A 118 -8.93 -0.42 -0.05
C ASP A 118 -9.37 1.01 -0.38
N ARG A 119 -8.47 1.83 -0.95
CA ARG A 119 -8.70 3.27 -1.17
C ARG A 119 -8.90 3.61 -2.64
N LEU A 120 -9.65 4.68 -2.86
CA LEU A 120 -9.84 5.27 -4.19
C LEU A 120 -8.50 5.62 -4.87
N SER A 121 -7.48 5.99 -4.09
CA SER A 121 -6.14 6.24 -4.63
C SER A 121 -5.51 5.00 -5.27
N ASP A 122 -5.77 3.81 -4.74
CA ASP A 122 -5.23 2.55 -5.27
C ASP A 122 -6.00 2.13 -6.52
N ILE A 123 -7.34 2.28 -6.49
CA ILE A 123 -8.22 2.05 -7.64
C ILE A 123 -7.85 2.94 -8.82
N ASN A 124 -7.66 4.24 -8.58
CA ASN A 124 -7.26 5.19 -9.61
C ASN A 124 -5.85 4.88 -10.12
N ALA A 125 -4.91 4.53 -9.24
CA ALA A 125 -3.55 4.18 -9.67
C ALA A 125 -3.52 2.95 -10.58
N ALA A 126 -4.41 1.97 -10.38
CA ALA A 126 -4.58 0.88 -11.34
C ALA A 126 -5.10 1.38 -12.69
N LYS A 127 -6.24 2.10 -12.68
CA LYS A 127 -6.91 2.57 -13.90
C LYS A 127 -6.03 3.48 -14.75
N ASP A 128 -5.38 4.45 -14.12
CA ASP A 128 -4.51 5.44 -14.77
C ASP A 128 -3.31 4.77 -15.46
N ASN A 129 -2.92 3.57 -15.00
CA ASN A 129 -1.82 2.79 -15.53
C ASN A 129 -2.25 1.55 -16.33
N GLY A 130 -3.54 1.40 -16.64
CA GLY A 130 -4.06 0.26 -17.40
C GLY A 130 -3.94 -1.09 -16.70
N LEU A 131 -3.84 -1.11 -15.37
CA LEU A 131 -3.82 -2.33 -14.55
C LEU A 131 -5.22 -2.67 -14.04
N VAL A 132 -5.43 -3.94 -13.66
CA VAL A 132 -6.69 -4.35 -13.03
C VAL A 132 -6.78 -3.75 -11.63
N SER A 133 -7.92 -3.11 -11.30
CA SER A 133 -8.18 -2.59 -9.96
C SER A 133 -8.96 -3.61 -9.13
N ILE A 134 -8.34 -4.11 -8.07
CA ILE A 134 -8.98 -5.02 -7.11
C ILE A 134 -9.16 -4.25 -5.80
N GLY A 135 -10.40 -3.93 -5.48
CA GLY A 135 -10.77 -3.29 -4.22
C GLY A 135 -10.76 -4.30 -3.07
N CYS A 136 -10.12 -3.98 -1.95
CA CYS A 136 -10.21 -4.79 -0.74
C CYS A 136 -11.22 -4.19 0.22
N ASN A 137 -12.29 -4.92 0.53
CA ASN A 137 -13.32 -4.48 1.48
C ASN A 137 -12.90 -4.76 2.94
N PHE A 138 -11.81 -4.12 3.36
CA PHE A 138 -11.24 -4.26 4.70
C PHE A 138 -11.55 -3.03 5.56
N ASP A 139 -10.93 -2.95 6.75
CA ASP A 139 -11.21 -1.99 7.83
C ASP A 139 -11.52 -0.55 7.43
N PHE A 140 -10.75 0.04 6.50
CA PHE A 140 -10.86 1.45 6.11
C PHE A 140 -11.53 1.66 4.75
N ALA A 141 -12.02 0.59 4.15
CA ALA A 141 -12.66 0.64 2.86
C ALA A 141 -13.99 1.39 2.95
N ARG A 142 -14.34 2.05 1.86
CA ARG A 142 -15.60 2.77 1.74
C ARG A 142 -16.33 2.26 0.52
N GLU A 143 -17.60 1.93 0.68
CA GLU A 143 -18.43 1.36 -0.38
C GLU A 143 -18.43 2.25 -1.66
N ASP A 144 -18.47 3.57 -1.50
CA ASP A 144 -18.43 4.53 -2.60
C ASP A 144 -17.05 4.61 -3.31
N GLU A 145 -15.97 4.29 -2.60
CA GLU A 145 -14.64 4.14 -3.19
C GLU A 145 -14.56 2.79 -3.92
N LEU A 146 -14.93 1.69 -3.26
CA LEU A 146 -14.84 0.32 -3.78
C LEU A 146 -15.72 0.05 -5.00
N SER A 147 -16.88 0.71 -5.10
CA SER A 147 -17.78 0.57 -6.26
C SER A 147 -17.13 0.99 -7.58
N GLN A 148 -15.97 1.65 -7.52
CA GLN A 148 -15.19 2.05 -8.68
C GLN A 148 -14.14 1.01 -9.08
N ALA A 149 -13.86 0.00 -8.27
CA ALA A 149 -12.93 -1.06 -8.63
C ALA A 149 -13.49 -1.96 -9.73
N TYR A 150 -12.62 -2.60 -10.51
CA TYR A 150 -13.04 -3.62 -11.48
C TYR A 150 -13.68 -4.83 -10.78
N MET A 151 -13.14 -5.19 -9.62
CA MET A 151 -13.70 -6.20 -8.73
C MET A 151 -13.37 -5.88 -7.28
N VAL A 152 -14.12 -6.47 -6.36
CA VAL A 152 -13.93 -6.32 -4.91
C VAL A 152 -13.76 -7.70 -4.29
N ILE A 153 -12.85 -7.81 -3.33
CA ILE A 153 -12.63 -8.99 -2.49
C ILE A 153 -12.87 -8.65 -1.02
N ASP A 154 -13.41 -9.61 -0.28
CA ASP A 154 -13.64 -9.52 1.16
C ASP A 154 -12.56 -10.26 1.96
N ASP A 155 -11.81 -11.18 1.31
CA ASP A 155 -10.65 -11.86 1.89
C ASP A 155 -9.48 -11.96 0.89
N LEU A 156 -8.23 -11.83 1.38
CA LEU A 156 -7.05 -11.91 0.52
C LEU A 156 -6.91 -13.26 -0.20
N SER A 157 -7.40 -14.36 0.38
CA SER A 157 -7.37 -15.69 -0.22
C SER A 157 -8.14 -15.76 -1.55
N GLU A 158 -9.08 -14.84 -1.78
CA GLU A 158 -9.79 -14.76 -3.06
C GLU A 158 -8.86 -14.46 -4.23
N LEU A 159 -7.71 -13.81 -3.99
CA LEU A 159 -6.69 -13.55 -5.02
C LEU A 159 -6.19 -14.84 -5.68
N GLU A 160 -6.16 -15.95 -4.95
CA GLU A 160 -5.77 -17.26 -5.49
C GLU A 160 -6.75 -17.76 -6.56
N THR A 161 -8.03 -17.40 -6.42
CA THR A 161 -9.09 -17.77 -7.38
C THR A 161 -9.18 -16.80 -8.57
N ILE A 162 -8.67 -15.59 -8.39
CA ILE A 162 -8.71 -14.50 -9.38
C ILE A 162 -7.50 -14.59 -10.31
N LEU A 163 -6.32 -14.92 -9.78
CA LEU A 163 -5.07 -14.94 -10.55
C LEU A 163 -5.20 -15.73 -11.87
N PRO A 164 -5.76 -16.95 -11.92
CA PRO A 164 -5.89 -17.68 -13.18
C PRO A 164 -6.72 -16.96 -14.25
N LYS A 165 -7.68 -16.11 -13.83
CA LYS A 165 -8.56 -15.35 -14.71
C LYS A 165 -7.90 -14.10 -15.29
N LEU A 166 -6.83 -13.60 -14.66
CA LEU A 166 -6.07 -12.43 -15.12
C LEU A 166 -5.04 -12.75 -16.22
N HIS A 167 -4.77 -14.03 -16.43
CA HIS A 167 -3.88 -14.53 -17.49
C HIS A 167 -4.61 -14.91 -18.79
N THR A 168 -5.93 -14.72 -18.85
CA THR A 168 -6.78 -15.04 -20.02
C THR A 168 -7.15 -13.77 -20.77
#